data_AF-A0A914AB80-F1
#
_entry.id   AF-A0A914AB80-F1
#
_cell.length_a   1.000
_cell.length_b   1.000
_cell.length_c   1.000
_cell.angle_alpha   90.00
_cell.angle_beta   90.00
_cell.angle_gamma   90.00
#
_symmetry.space_group_name_H-M   'P 1'
#
loop_
_entity.id
_entity.type
_entity.pdbx_description
1 polymer ?
#
loop_
_entity_poly.entity_id
_entity_poly.type
_entity_poly.pdbx_seq_one_letter_code
_entity_poly.pdbx_strand_id
1 'polypeptide(L)'
;MIETTNFRGCIANFYDEGTLTDERRWAELVDDHFVAAAVGFHPKQAQRFTQDTDRVIRRLLDHPKTCALGEIGLDYSGEHGRWRAAQIWCGKFPNLCVGLTSMVTWDVAEPREVARKIPLERLLLETDAPYFLPRGLTHIGYSNPTMARLVAREVAQIRGDREEDVLKQCLQNTRRLYGVNF
;
A
#
# COMPACT_ATOMS: atom_id res chain seq x y z
N MET A 1 -22.81 -3.98 -3.24
CA MET A 1 -22.05 -3.30 -2.16
C MET A 1 -21.02 -4.29 -1.64
N ILE A 2 -19.75 -3.88 -1.52
CA ILE A 2 -18.70 -4.69 -0.90
C ILE A 2 -18.97 -4.67 0.61
N GLU A 3 -19.13 -5.83 1.24
CA GLU A 3 -19.32 -5.95 2.70
C GLU A 3 -18.15 -5.28 3.44
N THR A 4 -18.44 -4.22 4.19
CA THR A 4 -17.46 -3.44 4.97
C THR A 4 -17.16 -4.02 6.35
N THR A 5 -17.89 -5.07 6.76
CA THR A 5 -17.87 -5.65 8.11
C THR A 5 -16.52 -6.21 8.56
N ASN A 6 -15.55 -6.39 7.65
CA ASN A 6 -14.22 -6.93 7.94
C ASN A 6 -13.07 -5.92 7.68
N PHE A 7 -13.36 -4.64 7.43
CA PHE A 7 -12.29 -3.65 7.27
C PHE A 7 -11.62 -3.37 8.63
N ARG A 8 -10.32 -3.67 8.72
CA ARG A 8 -9.54 -3.50 9.96
C ARG A 8 -8.83 -2.15 10.02
N GLY A 9 -8.46 -1.60 8.87
CA GLY A 9 -7.78 -0.32 8.77
C GLY A 9 -6.90 -0.22 7.53
N CYS A 10 -6.33 0.96 7.29
CA CYS A 10 -5.38 1.22 6.22
C CYS A 10 -4.26 2.16 6.65
N ILE A 11 -3.20 2.19 5.85
CA ILE A 11 -2.14 3.18 5.94
C ILE A 11 -2.33 4.14 4.77
N ALA A 12 -2.62 5.40 5.08
CA ALA A 12 -2.76 6.46 4.09
C ALA A 12 -1.40 7.08 3.77
N ASN A 13 -1.08 7.28 2.49
CA ASN A 13 0.17 7.89 2.08
C ASN A 13 0.02 9.41 1.93
N PHE A 14 0.93 10.17 2.54
CA PHE A 14 1.06 11.62 2.41
C PHE A 14 2.44 11.91 1.84
N TYR A 15 2.52 12.27 0.56
CA TYR A 15 3.76 12.16 -0.20
C TYR A 15 4.06 13.34 -1.13
N ASP A 16 3.26 14.41 -1.07
CA ASP A 16 3.45 15.61 -1.90
C ASP A 16 3.13 16.89 -1.14
N GLU A 17 3.48 18.04 -1.72
CA GLU A 17 3.29 19.35 -1.05
C GLU A 17 1.83 19.58 -0.62
N GLY A 18 0.86 19.17 -1.45
CA GLY A 18 -0.55 19.36 -1.15
C GLY A 18 -1.01 18.56 0.06
N THR A 19 -0.64 17.27 0.11
CA THR A 19 -0.99 16.37 1.22
C THR A 19 -0.20 16.68 2.50
N LEU A 20 1.05 17.14 2.39
CA LEU A 20 1.90 17.47 3.54
C LEU A 20 1.50 18.78 4.23
N THR A 21 0.88 19.71 3.50
CA THR A 21 0.50 21.03 4.03
C THR A 21 -0.99 21.15 4.39
N ASP A 22 -1.80 20.14 4.10
CA ASP A 22 -3.22 20.10 4.45
C ASP A 22 -3.41 19.74 5.94
N GLU A 23 -3.31 20.75 6.81
CA GLU A 23 -3.47 20.58 8.27
C GLU A 23 -4.84 20.00 8.65
N ARG A 24 -5.87 20.24 7.84
CA ARG A 24 -7.21 19.72 8.09
C ARG A 24 -7.25 18.20 7.92
N ARG A 25 -6.65 17.66 6.85
CA ARG A 25 -6.56 16.19 6.68
C ARG A 25 -5.81 15.52 7.82
N TRP A 26 -4.75 16.17 8.30
CA TRP A 26 -3.99 15.67 9.44
C TRP A 26 -4.82 15.68 10.73
N ALA A 27 -5.61 16.72 10.97
CA ALA A 27 -6.53 16.78 12.09
C ALA A 27 -7.60 15.68 12.01
N GLU A 28 -8.18 15.43 10.83
CA GLU A 28 -9.17 14.36 10.62
C GLU A 28 -8.56 12.96 10.86
N LEU A 29 -7.28 12.75 10.50
CA LEU A 29 -6.57 11.49 10.73
C LEU A 29 -6.29 11.20 12.21
N VAL A 30 -6.19 12.23 13.07
CA VAL A 30 -6.06 12.06 14.52
C VAL A 30 -7.27 11.33 15.09
N ASP A 31 -8.46 11.61 14.56
CA ASP A 31 -9.72 11.12 15.10
C ASP A 31 -10.11 9.72 14.56
N ASP A 32 -9.54 9.27 13.43
CA ASP A 32 -9.92 7.98 12.82
C ASP A 32 -9.09 6.80 13.34
N HIS A 33 -9.71 5.90 14.10
CA HIS A 33 -9.08 4.68 14.64
C HIS A 33 -8.64 3.66 13.59
N PHE A 34 -9.20 3.69 12.37
CA PHE A 34 -8.89 2.76 11.29
C PHE A 34 -7.73 3.23 10.41
N VAL A 35 -7.23 4.45 10.60
CA VAL A 35 -6.21 5.04 9.72
C VAL A 35 -4.89 5.24 10.46
N ALA A 36 -3.82 4.74 9.87
CA ALA A 36 -2.44 5.14 10.16
C ALA A 36 -1.87 5.88 8.94
N ALA A 37 -0.70 6.49 9.08
CA ALA A 37 -0.09 7.31 8.03
C ALA A 37 1.32 6.83 7.65
N ALA A 38 1.62 6.91 6.36
CA ALA A 38 2.99 6.98 5.85
C ALA A 38 3.24 8.40 5.35
N VAL A 39 4.38 8.98 5.69
CA VAL A 39 4.74 10.35 5.31
C VAL A 39 6.05 10.34 4.54
N GLY A 40 6.10 10.97 3.37
CA GLY A 40 7.26 10.93 2.50
C GLY A 40 7.24 12.01 1.42
N PHE A 41 8.03 11.80 0.37
CA PHE A 41 8.05 12.68 -0.79
C PHE A 41 8.29 11.88 -2.06
N HIS A 42 7.30 11.90 -2.94
CA HIS A 42 7.24 11.00 -4.08
C HIS A 42 8.35 11.31 -5.12
N PRO A 43 9.02 10.29 -5.70
CA PRO A 43 10.17 10.47 -6.60
C PRO A 43 9.91 11.34 -7.82
N LYS A 44 8.71 11.28 -8.42
CA LYS A 44 8.31 12.17 -9.54
C LYS A 44 8.39 13.66 -9.19
N GLN A 45 8.35 14.01 -7.91
CA GLN A 45 8.38 15.38 -7.43
C GLN A 45 9.75 15.75 -6.83
N ALA A 46 10.73 14.85 -6.83
CA ALA A 46 11.99 15.02 -6.13
C ALA A 46 12.74 16.33 -6.43
N GLN A 47 12.58 16.89 -7.64
CA GLN A 47 13.16 18.19 -8.02
C GLN A 47 12.59 19.38 -7.25
N ARG A 48 11.40 19.23 -6.64
CA ARG A 48 10.74 20.25 -5.81
C ARG A 48 11.05 20.11 -4.33
N PHE A 49 11.84 19.11 -3.93
CA PHE A 49 12.16 18.91 -2.52
C PHE A 49 12.98 20.08 -1.98
N THR A 50 12.50 20.70 -0.90
CA THR A 50 13.16 21.84 -0.25
C THR A 50 13.50 21.55 1.21
N GLN A 51 14.26 22.45 1.85
CA GLN A 51 14.48 22.40 3.30
C GLN A 51 13.18 22.54 4.09
N ASP A 52 12.20 23.28 3.59
CA ASP A 52 10.91 23.41 4.26
C ASP A 52 10.09 22.12 4.15
N THR A 53 10.16 21.44 3.00
CA THR A 53 9.60 20.09 2.84
C THR A 53 10.21 19.10 3.84
N ASP A 54 11.54 19.09 4.01
CA ASP A 54 12.23 18.25 5.00
C ASP A 54 11.76 18.54 6.42
N ARG A 55 11.62 19.82 6.80
CA ARG A 55 11.12 20.23 8.12
C ARG A 55 9.69 19.72 8.37
N VAL A 56 8.80 19.87 7.39
CA VAL A 56 7.41 19.41 7.50
C VAL A 56 7.35 17.90 7.64
N ILE A 57 8.10 17.15 6.82
CA ILE A 57 8.15 15.68 6.91
C ILE A 57 8.66 15.24 8.29
N ARG A 58 9.76 15.82 8.79
CA ARG A 58 10.29 15.48 10.13
C ARG A 58 9.25 15.69 11.23
N ARG A 59 8.54 16.82 11.21
CA ARG A 59 7.45 17.10 12.16
C ARG A 59 6.35 16.04 12.09
N LEU A 60 5.96 15.64 10.88
CA LEU A 60 4.88 14.67 10.67
C LEU A 60 5.31 13.22 10.98
N LEU A 61 6.60 12.89 10.87
CA LEU A 61 7.14 11.61 11.30
C LEU A 61 7.02 11.39 12.81
N ASP A 62 7.03 12.47 13.60
CA ASP A 62 6.82 12.41 15.07
C ASP A 62 5.34 12.27 15.46
N HIS A 63 4.41 12.30 14.49
CA HIS A 63 2.98 12.18 14.77
C HIS A 63 2.62 10.75 15.21
N PRO A 64 1.79 10.53 16.26
CA PRO A 64 1.49 9.20 16.81
C PRO A 64 0.85 8.21 15.82
N LYS A 65 0.24 8.72 14.75
CA LYS A 65 -0.38 7.91 13.69
C LYS A 65 0.59 7.56 12.56
N THR A 66 1.75 8.22 12.48
CA THR A 66 2.73 7.96 11.44
C THR A 66 3.53 6.71 11.76
N CYS A 67 3.45 5.71 10.88
CA CYS A 67 4.07 4.41 11.06
C CYS A 67 5.15 4.09 10.00
N ALA A 68 5.36 4.98 9.02
CA ALA A 68 6.34 4.78 7.97
C ALA A 68 6.83 6.10 7.35
N LEU A 69 8.08 6.08 6.87
CA LEU A 69 8.60 7.05 5.91
C LEU A 69 8.27 6.57 4.49
N GLY A 70 7.33 7.24 3.82
CA GLY A 70 6.87 6.88 2.49
C GLY A 70 5.68 7.71 2.01
N GLU A 71 5.40 7.82 0.72
CA GLU A 71 6.09 7.11 -0.35
C GLU A 71 7.42 7.80 -0.74
N ILE A 72 8.48 7.01 -0.79
CA ILE A 72 9.81 7.40 -1.25
C ILE A 72 10.33 6.31 -2.19
N GLY A 73 11.25 6.65 -3.10
CA GLY A 73 11.83 5.64 -3.98
C GLY A 73 12.47 6.21 -5.22
N LEU A 74 12.43 5.43 -6.29
CA LEU A 74 12.88 5.77 -7.63
C LEU A 74 11.78 5.42 -8.61
N ASP A 75 11.53 6.30 -9.57
CA ASP A 75 10.55 6.07 -10.62
C ASP A 75 11.22 6.21 -11.99
N TYR A 76 11.49 5.06 -12.63
CA TYR A 76 12.01 4.95 -13.99
C TYR A 76 10.95 4.35 -14.92
N SER A 77 9.70 4.82 -14.80
CA SER A 77 8.49 4.33 -15.49
C SER A 77 8.74 3.52 -16.77
N GLY A 78 8.29 2.26 -16.79
CA GLY A 78 8.46 1.33 -17.92
C GLY A 78 8.82 -0.11 -17.52
N GLU A 79 9.27 -0.35 -16.29
CA GLU A 79 9.58 -1.69 -15.75
C GLU A 79 8.94 -1.89 -14.37
N HIS A 80 7.75 -2.50 -14.31
CA HIS A 80 7.02 -2.71 -13.04
C HIS A 80 6.67 -4.17 -12.80
N GLY A 81 6.48 -4.55 -11.54
CA GLY A 81 5.85 -5.81 -11.13
C GLY A 81 6.60 -7.11 -11.43
N ARG A 82 7.84 -7.07 -11.94
CA ARG A 82 8.58 -8.29 -12.32
C ARG A 82 8.98 -9.11 -11.09
N TRP A 83 8.71 -10.42 -11.12
CA TRP A 83 9.16 -11.36 -10.08
C TRP A 83 10.66 -11.28 -9.82
N ARG A 84 11.48 -11.09 -10.87
CA ARG A 84 12.93 -10.99 -10.71
C ARG A 84 13.35 -9.84 -9.80
N ALA A 85 12.69 -8.70 -9.88
CA ALA A 85 12.98 -7.56 -9.01
C ALA A 85 12.59 -7.90 -7.57
N ALA A 86 11.37 -8.41 -7.34
CA ALA A 86 10.92 -8.84 -6.01
C ALA A 86 11.88 -9.86 -5.38
N GLN A 87 12.36 -10.84 -6.16
CA GLN A 87 13.33 -11.83 -5.72
C GLN A 87 14.65 -11.19 -5.26
N ILE A 88 15.19 -10.25 -6.04
CA ILE A 88 16.45 -9.56 -5.70
C ILE A 88 16.29 -8.74 -4.41
N TRP A 89 15.22 -7.96 -4.30
CA TRP A 89 14.97 -7.11 -3.13
C TRP A 89 14.71 -7.93 -1.87
N CYS A 90 13.90 -8.99 -1.97
CA CYS A 90 13.68 -9.93 -0.87
C CYS A 90 14.95 -10.67 -0.41
N GLY A 91 15.88 -10.93 -1.33
CA GLY A 91 17.18 -11.54 -1.02
C GLY A 91 18.13 -10.56 -0.31
N LYS A 92 18.08 -9.28 -0.66
CA LYS A 92 18.91 -8.23 -0.04
C LYS A 92 18.36 -7.77 1.32
N PHE A 93 17.04 -7.70 1.45
CA PHE A 93 16.36 -7.14 2.61
C PHE A 93 15.46 -8.20 3.25
N PRO A 94 15.90 -8.85 4.34
CA PRO A 94 15.16 -9.98 4.93
C PRO A 94 13.78 -9.57 5.48
N ASN A 95 13.61 -8.31 5.86
CA ASN A 95 12.36 -7.76 6.38
C ASN A 95 11.45 -7.13 5.31
N LEU A 96 11.86 -7.17 4.04
CA LEU A 96 11.08 -6.57 2.96
C LEU A 96 9.82 -7.40 2.66
N CYS A 97 8.70 -6.70 2.60
CA CYS A 97 7.43 -7.20 2.08
C CYS A 97 7.13 -6.57 0.71
N VAL A 98 6.28 -7.22 -0.08
CA VAL A 98 5.85 -6.78 -1.40
C VAL A 98 4.35 -6.46 -1.34
N GLY A 99 3.98 -5.23 -1.68
CA GLY A 99 2.59 -4.83 -1.90
C GLY A 99 2.09 -5.30 -3.26
N LEU A 100 0.84 -5.75 -3.32
CA LEU A 100 0.11 -5.96 -4.57
C LEU A 100 -1.14 -5.09 -4.59
N THR A 101 -1.26 -4.25 -5.62
CA THR A 101 -2.46 -3.48 -5.93
C THR A 101 -3.50 -4.33 -6.68
N SER A 102 -4.64 -3.72 -7.01
CA SER A 102 -5.66 -4.33 -7.88
C SER A 102 -5.17 -4.69 -9.28
N MET A 103 -3.96 -4.30 -9.69
CA MET A 103 -3.35 -4.77 -10.95
C MET A 103 -3.29 -6.29 -11.04
N VAL A 104 -3.23 -7.01 -9.91
CA VAL A 104 -3.28 -8.48 -9.91
C VAL A 104 -4.56 -9.03 -10.53
N THR A 105 -5.67 -8.27 -10.47
CA THR A 105 -6.97 -8.61 -11.08
C THR A 105 -7.02 -8.39 -12.58
N TRP A 106 -6.03 -7.68 -13.14
CA TRP A 106 -5.95 -7.38 -14.56
C TRP A 106 -5.28 -8.52 -15.34
N ASP A 107 -5.40 -8.48 -16.67
CA ASP A 107 -4.76 -9.44 -17.57
C ASP A 107 -3.29 -9.09 -17.82
N VAL A 108 -2.53 -8.95 -16.74
CA VAL A 108 -1.09 -8.58 -16.75
C VAL A 108 -0.31 -9.69 -16.04
N ALA A 109 0.69 -10.25 -16.72
CA ALA A 109 1.35 -11.47 -16.25
C ALA A 109 2.22 -11.24 -15.01
N GLU A 110 2.88 -10.09 -14.95
CA GLU A 110 3.88 -9.72 -13.95
C GLU A 110 3.34 -9.74 -12.50
N PRO A 111 2.29 -8.97 -12.13
CA PRO A 111 1.75 -9.01 -10.77
C PRO A 111 1.19 -10.39 -10.40
N ARG A 112 0.64 -11.12 -11.37
CA ARG A 112 0.14 -12.50 -11.18
C ARG A 112 1.28 -13.49 -10.94
N GLU A 113 2.43 -13.29 -11.58
CA GLU A 113 3.63 -14.08 -11.31
C GLU A 113 4.15 -13.83 -9.89
N VAL A 114 4.21 -12.56 -9.46
CA VAL A 114 4.59 -12.20 -8.09
C VAL A 114 3.64 -12.84 -7.08
N ALA A 115 2.33 -12.72 -7.28
CA ALA A 115 1.31 -13.33 -6.41
C ALA A 115 1.51 -14.85 -6.24
N ARG A 116 1.88 -15.54 -7.33
CA ARG A 116 2.13 -16.99 -7.31
C ARG A 116 3.39 -17.39 -6.54
N LYS A 117 4.45 -16.56 -6.59
CA LYS A 117 5.79 -16.95 -6.15
C LYS A 117 6.24 -16.34 -4.83
N ILE A 118 5.70 -15.18 -4.45
CA ILE A 118 6.09 -14.53 -3.19
C ILE A 118 5.63 -15.38 -1.99
N PRO A 119 6.47 -15.57 -0.95
CA PRO A 119 6.01 -16.17 0.30
C PRO A 119 4.89 -15.33 0.93
N LEU A 120 3.85 -15.98 1.46
CA LEU A 120 2.67 -15.28 1.95
C LEU A 120 3.00 -14.38 3.16
N GLU A 121 4.00 -14.74 3.96
CA GLU A 121 4.52 -13.94 5.08
C GLU A 121 5.28 -12.65 4.66
N ARG A 122 5.47 -12.46 3.35
CA ARG A 122 6.06 -11.26 2.74
C ARG A 122 5.07 -10.49 1.87
N LEU A 123 3.81 -10.87 1.82
CA LEU A 123 2.80 -10.18 1.01
C LEU A 123 2.09 -9.10 1.83
N LEU A 124 1.83 -7.95 1.21
CA LEU A 124 0.92 -6.93 1.68
C LEU A 124 -0.18 -6.70 0.63
N LEU A 125 -1.35 -6.27 1.09
CA LEU A 125 -2.47 -5.90 0.24
C LEU A 125 -2.58 -4.38 0.21
N GLU A 126 -2.75 -3.82 -0.98
CA GLU A 126 -2.89 -2.39 -1.19
C GLU A 126 -3.91 -2.12 -2.30
N THR A 127 -4.43 -0.90 -2.35
CA THR A 127 -5.32 -0.46 -3.44
C THR A 127 -4.70 0.65 -4.27
N ASP A 128 -3.80 1.42 -3.66
CA ASP A 128 -3.31 2.70 -4.16
C ASP A 128 -4.47 3.60 -4.64
N ALA A 129 -5.49 3.70 -3.78
CA ALA A 129 -6.68 4.49 -4.06
C ALA A 129 -6.33 5.98 -4.15
N PRO A 130 -6.91 6.73 -5.11
CA PRO A 130 -8.06 6.39 -5.94
C PRO A 130 -7.73 5.66 -7.26
N TYR A 131 -6.47 5.27 -7.49
CA TYR A 131 -6.00 4.63 -8.71
C TYR A 131 -6.26 3.12 -8.75
N PHE A 132 -5.82 2.44 -9.80
CA PHE A 132 -5.85 0.97 -9.92
C PHE A 132 -7.18 0.33 -9.56
N LEU A 133 -8.23 0.70 -10.29
CA LEU A 133 -9.56 0.11 -10.13
C LEU A 133 -9.52 -1.41 -10.47
N PRO A 134 -10.10 -2.29 -9.63
CA PRO A 134 -10.18 -3.71 -9.94
C PRO A 134 -10.89 -4.00 -11.28
N ARG A 135 -10.47 -5.07 -11.95
CA ARG A 135 -11.08 -5.50 -13.23
C ARG A 135 -12.59 -5.67 -13.07
N GLY A 136 -13.35 -5.16 -14.04
CA GLY A 136 -14.81 -5.28 -14.09
C GLY A 136 -15.58 -4.24 -13.28
N LEU A 137 -14.91 -3.33 -12.55
CA LEU A 137 -15.57 -2.30 -11.73
C LEU A 137 -15.55 -0.90 -12.34
N THR A 138 -15.34 -0.76 -13.66
CA THR A 138 -15.19 0.53 -14.36
C THR A 138 -16.33 1.53 -14.15
N HIS A 139 -17.53 1.06 -13.81
CA HIS A 139 -18.70 1.90 -13.49
C HIS A 139 -18.59 2.65 -12.15
N ILE A 140 -17.66 2.28 -11.26
CA ILE A 140 -17.46 2.92 -9.94
C ILE A 140 -16.57 4.18 -10.04
N GLY A 141 -15.71 4.28 -11.07
CA GLY A 141 -14.88 5.45 -11.36
C GLY A 141 -13.55 5.54 -10.58
N TYR A 142 -13.50 5.14 -9.31
CA TYR A 142 -12.29 5.17 -8.48
C TYR A 142 -12.21 3.98 -7.50
N SER A 143 -11.00 3.59 -7.11
CA SER A 143 -10.81 2.56 -6.09
C SER A 143 -10.87 3.17 -4.68
N ASN A 144 -11.14 2.34 -3.67
CA ASN A 144 -11.14 2.75 -2.27
C ASN A 144 -10.51 1.66 -1.39
N PRO A 145 -10.09 1.97 -0.14
CA PRO A 145 -9.33 1.05 0.71
C PRO A 145 -10.00 -0.32 0.94
N THR A 146 -11.34 -0.38 0.96
CA THR A 146 -12.08 -1.64 1.17
C THR A 146 -11.91 -2.64 0.03
N MET A 147 -11.50 -2.16 -1.15
CA MET A 147 -11.23 -3.00 -2.31
C MET A 147 -9.97 -3.87 -2.18
N ALA A 148 -9.13 -3.68 -1.15
CA ALA A 148 -8.00 -4.58 -0.86
C ALA A 148 -8.44 -6.05 -0.70
N ARG A 149 -9.69 -6.29 -0.28
CA ARG A 149 -10.28 -7.63 -0.24
C ARG A 149 -10.35 -8.30 -1.61
N LEU A 150 -10.56 -7.53 -2.68
CA LEU A 150 -10.61 -8.04 -4.05
C LEU A 150 -9.21 -8.47 -4.53
N VAL A 151 -8.18 -7.75 -4.09
CA VAL A 151 -6.78 -8.17 -4.28
C VAL A 151 -6.53 -9.50 -3.58
N ALA A 152 -6.94 -9.62 -2.30
CA ALA A 152 -6.77 -10.85 -1.53
C ALA A 152 -7.44 -12.05 -2.18
N ARG A 153 -8.67 -11.87 -2.68
CA ARG A 153 -9.42 -12.90 -3.39
C ARG A 153 -8.69 -13.38 -4.65
N GLU A 154 -8.19 -12.45 -5.46
CA GLU A 154 -7.47 -12.81 -6.69
C GLU A 154 -6.15 -13.53 -6.37
N VAL A 155 -5.41 -13.05 -5.37
CA VAL A 155 -4.19 -13.74 -4.90
C VAL A 155 -4.51 -15.16 -4.43
N ALA A 156 -5.57 -15.34 -3.65
CA ALA A 156 -6.00 -16.65 -3.18
C ALA A 156 -6.32 -17.61 -4.34
N GLN A 157 -7.05 -17.12 -5.35
CA GLN A 157 -7.36 -17.89 -6.56
C GLN A 157 -6.10 -18.30 -7.34
N ILE A 158 -5.14 -17.38 -7.51
CA ILE A 158 -3.88 -17.65 -8.22
C ILE A 158 -3.04 -18.72 -7.51
N ARG A 159 -3.09 -18.74 -6.17
CA ARG A 159 -2.27 -19.62 -5.33
C ARG A 159 -2.94 -20.94 -4.97
N GLY A 160 -4.27 -21.04 -5.08
CA GLY A 160 -5.04 -22.16 -4.55
C GLY A 160 -5.21 -22.10 -3.03
N ASP A 161 -5.06 -20.91 -2.43
CA ASP A 161 -5.24 -20.66 -0.99
C ASP A 161 -6.69 -20.26 -0.68
N ARG A 162 -7.07 -20.27 0.61
CA ARG A 162 -8.33 -19.64 1.05
C ARG A 162 -8.17 -18.12 1.14
N GLU A 163 -9.19 -17.37 0.72
CA GLU A 163 -9.22 -15.89 0.84
C GLU A 163 -8.97 -15.44 2.29
N GLU A 164 -9.54 -16.15 3.27
CA GLU A 164 -9.37 -15.85 4.70
C GLU A 164 -7.92 -16.01 5.19
N ASP A 165 -7.19 -17.01 4.68
CA ASP A 165 -5.80 -17.24 5.09
C ASP A 165 -4.88 -16.15 4.53
N VAL A 166 -5.14 -15.70 3.30
CA VAL A 166 -4.44 -14.55 2.69
C VAL A 166 -4.70 -13.28 3.50
N LEU A 167 -5.97 -12.99 3.81
CA LEU A 167 -6.35 -11.82 4.61
C LEU A 167 -5.69 -11.85 5.99
N LYS A 168 -5.75 -12.99 6.68
CA LYS A 168 -5.16 -13.17 8.01
C LYS A 168 -3.65 -12.99 8.00
N GLN A 169 -2.95 -13.61 7.05
CA GLN A 169 -1.50 -13.51 6.95
C GLN A 169 -1.07 -12.09 6.57
N CYS A 170 -1.75 -11.43 5.63
CA CYS A 170 -1.43 -10.06 5.24
C CYS A 170 -1.65 -9.09 6.40
N LEU A 171 -2.71 -9.25 7.19
CA LEU A 171 -2.92 -8.45 8.41
C LEU A 171 -1.77 -8.66 9.42
N GLN A 172 -1.32 -9.90 9.62
CA GLN A 172 -0.15 -10.18 10.47
C GLN A 172 1.13 -9.53 9.94
N ASN A 173 1.35 -9.56 8.62
CA ASN A 173 2.50 -8.92 7.99
C ASN A 173 2.46 -7.40 8.16
N THR A 174 1.29 -6.77 7.97
CA THR A 174 1.10 -5.32 8.19
C THR A 174 1.41 -4.94 9.64
N ARG A 175 0.87 -5.68 10.63
CA ARG A 175 1.14 -5.43 12.05
C ARG A 175 2.62 -5.59 12.38
N ARG A 176 3.26 -6.64 11.84
CA ARG A 176 4.70 -6.91 12.05
C ARG A 176 5.58 -5.83 11.43
N LEU A 177 5.26 -5.34 10.23
CA LEU A 177 6.09 -4.39 9.51
C LEU A 177 5.92 -2.96 10.01
N TYR A 178 4.68 -2.53 10.26
CA TYR A 178 4.35 -1.14 10.59
C TYR A 178 4.09 -0.89 12.07
N GLY A 179 3.99 -1.93 12.91
CA GLY A 179 3.70 -1.78 14.33
C GLY A 179 2.29 -1.27 14.65
N VAL A 180 1.37 -1.34 13.69
CA VAL A 180 -0.02 -0.88 13.83
C VAL A 180 -0.91 -1.91 14.55
N ASN A 181 -1.98 -1.46 15.21
CA ASN A 181 -2.92 -2.32 15.94
C ASN A 181 -4.38 -2.09 15.52
N PHE A 182 -4.67 -2.39 14.25
CA PHE A 182 -5.99 -2.50 13.65
C PHE A 182 -6.80 -3.71 14.16
#